data_AF-A0A537FXJ8-F1
#
_entry.id   AF-A0A537FXJ8-F1
#
_cell.length_a   1.000
_cell.length_b   1.000
_cell.length_c   1.000
_cell.angle_alpha   90.00
_cell.angle_beta   90.00
_cell.angle_gamma   90.00
#
_symmetry.space_group_name_H-M   'P 1'
#
loop_
_entity.id
_entity.type
_entity.pdbx_description
1 polymer ?
#
loop_
_entity_poly.entity_id
_entity_poly.type
_entity_poly.pdbx_seq_one_letter_code
_entity_poly.pdbx_strand_id
1 'polypeptide(L)'
;MCRIERIEMDSYEGLLNKILTKYPKKTREEVLRLVERRKEDSHGLLSDVGAMSLVAQALLVQQDDLAGLGDQKISNAHAGLNDVTVSGEIVDLSELREFPRQDGTTGKLVRLRLQDLSGRIGVALWDMNADQIIQKGARVGARLRLEHGYTKHGRGGEIELHLGN
;
A
#
# COMPACT_ATOMS: atom_id res chain seq x y z
N MET A 1 -0.48 41.20 -18.94
CA MET A 1 -0.31 41.44 -17.49
C MET A 1 -0.56 40.12 -16.78
N CYS A 2 0.48 39.52 -16.21
CA CYS A 2 0.34 38.30 -15.41
C CYS A 2 -0.11 38.69 -14.00
N ARG A 3 -1.30 38.24 -13.59
CA ARG A 3 -1.83 38.44 -12.24
C ARG A 3 -1.25 37.33 -11.36
N ILE A 4 -0.26 37.67 -10.54
CA ILE A 4 0.24 36.77 -9.51
C ILE A 4 -0.73 36.90 -8.33
N GLU A 5 -1.63 35.93 -8.19
CA GLU A 5 -2.40 35.77 -6.97
C GLU A 5 -1.45 35.29 -5.89
N ARG A 6 -1.16 36.18 -4.93
CA ARG A 6 -0.45 35.84 -3.71
C ARG A 6 -1.41 35.01 -2.87
N ILE A 7 -1.42 33.69 -3.09
CA ILE A 7 -2.17 32.76 -2.23
C ILE A 7 -1.48 32.80 -0.87
N GLU A 8 -2.20 33.26 0.17
CA GLU A 8 -1.76 33.15 1.57
C GLU A 8 -1.57 31.67 1.89
N MET A 9 -0.34 31.21 1.77
CA MET A 9 0.03 29.79 1.74
C MET A 9 0.48 29.26 3.12
N ASP A 10 0.27 30.06 4.17
CA ASP A 10 0.66 29.74 5.56
C ASP A 10 -0.55 29.52 6.50
N SER A 11 -1.78 29.67 6.00
CA SER A 11 -2.98 29.39 6.80
C SER A 11 -3.29 27.90 6.84
N TYR A 12 -3.81 27.43 7.98
CA TYR A 12 -4.22 26.05 8.22
C TYR A 12 -5.14 25.50 7.11
N GLU A 13 -6.16 26.28 6.74
CA GLU A 13 -7.12 25.92 5.69
C GLU A 13 -6.47 25.92 4.29
N GLY A 14 -5.50 26.80 4.05
CA GLY A 14 -4.73 26.83 2.80
C GLY A 14 -3.88 25.57 2.62
N LEU A 15 -3.20 25.13 3.69
CA LEU A 15 -2.42 23.88 3.70
C LEU A 15 -3.32 22.66 3.56
N LEU A 16 -4.45 22.62 4.28
CA LEU A 16 -5.42 21.55 4.18
C LEU A 16 -5.98 21.40 2.76
N ASN A 17 -6.43 22.50 2.16
CA ASN A 17 -6.96 22.48 0.80
C ASN A 17 -5.90 22.06 -0.21
N LYS A 18 -4.65 22.48 -0.03
CA LYS A 18 -3.52 22.05 -0.86
C LYS A 18 -3.27 20.54 -0.77
N ILE A 19 -3.39 19.96 0.43
CA ILE A 19 -3.31 18.50 0.62
C ILE A 19 -4.47 17.82 -0.10
N LEU A 20 -5.71 18.25 0.12
CA LEU A 20 -6.89 17.61 -0.47
C LEU A 20 -6.93 17.72 -2.00
N THR A 21 -6.53 18.87 -2.55
CA THR A 21 -6.42 19.08 -4.00
C THR A 21 -5.38 18.15 -4.63
N LYS A 22 -4.26 17.93 -3.94
CA LYS A 22 -3.18 17.05 -4.43
C LYS A 22 -3.44 15.57 -4.17
N TYR A 23 -4.27 15.25 -3.18
CA TYR A 23 -4.62 13.89 -2.76
C TYR A 23 -6.14 13.69 -2.66
N PRO A 24 -6.86 13.58 -3.80
CA PRO A 24 -8.33 13.53 -3.82
C PRO A 24 -8.92 12.24 -3.20
N LYS A 25 -8.10 11.21 -2.97
CA LYS A 25 -8.50 9.97 -2.30
C LYS A 25 -8.55 10.09 -0.78
N LYS A 26 -7.95 11.12 -0.18
CA LYS A 26 -7.98 11.34 1.27
C LYS A 26 -9.11 12.29 1.62
N THR A 27 -9.81 11.96 2.68
CA THR A 27 -10.86 12.81 3.23
C THR A 27 -10.29 13.84 4.19
N ARG A 28 -11.01 14.95 4.38
CA ARG A 28 -10.66 15.99 5.34
C ARG A 28 -10.41 15.41 6.74
N GLU A 29 -11.27 14.49 7.17
CA GLU A 29 -11.18 13.86 8.49
C GLU A 29 -9.89 13.06 8.69
N GLU A 30 -9.43 12.34 7.67
CA GLU A 30 -8.18 11.58 7.76
C GLU A 30 -6.96 12.49 7.93
N VAL A 31 -6.94 13.61 7.22
CA VAL A 31 -5.86 14.60 7.34
C VAL A 31 -5.87 15.23 8.74
N LEU A 32 -7.05 15.57 9.26
CA LEU A 32 -7.18 16.13 10.62
C LEU A 32 -6.75 15.13 11.69
N ARG A 33 -7.10 13.85 11.56
CA ARG A 33 -6.64 12.79 12.48
C ARG A 33 -5.11 12.67 12.52
N LEU A 34 -4.45 12.79 11.37
CA LEU A 34 -2.99 12.78 11.27
C LEU A 34 -2.36 13.98 11.98
N VAL A 35 -2.97 15.16 11.86
CA VAL A 35 -2.49 16.40 12.50
C VAL A 35 -2.59 16.30 14.02
N GLU A 36 -3.73 15.85 14.54
CA GLU A 36 -3.94 15.71 15.99
C GLU A 36 -2.97 14.70 16.61
N ARG A 37 -2.79 13.54 15.98
CA ARG A 37 -1.78 12.56 16.41
C ARG A 37 -0.38 13.17 16.48
N ARG A 38 -0.01 14.03 15.52
CA ARG A 38 1.32 14.66 15.50
C ARG A 38 1.49 15.71 16.59
N LYS A 39 0.42 16.40 16.96
CA LYS A 39 0.41 17.35 18.09
C LYS A 39 0.59 16.62 19.42
N GLU A 40 -0.07 15.48 19.59
CA GLU A 40 0.07 14.60 20.76
C GLU A 40 1.49 14.05 20.88
N ASP A 41 2.05 13.49 19.80
CA ASP A 41 3.44 12.99 19.76
C ASP A 41 4.45 14.06 20.18
N SER A 42 4.15 15.32 19.87
CA SER A 42 5.02 16.47 20.16
C SER A 42 4.77 17.08 21.53
N HIS A 43 3.98 16.43 22.40
CA HIS A 43 3.67 16.87 23.76
C HIS A 43 3.14 18.31 23.82
N GLY A 44 2.37 18.73 22.81
CA GLY A 44 1.77 20.08 22.76
C GLY A 44 2.73 21.20 22.34
N LEU A 45 3.95 20.88 21.88
CA LEU A 45 4.92 21.88 21.42
C LEU A 45 4.62 22.45 20.02
N LEU A 46 3.71 21.84 19.28
CA LEU A 46 3.37 22.26 17.92
C LEU A 46 2.10 23.10 17.88
N SER A 47 2.16 24.21 17.15
CA SER A 47 0.98 24.95 16.73
C SER A 47 0.20 24.17 15.65
N ASP A 48 -1.09 24.48 15.48
CA ASP A 48 -1.95 23.81 14.50
C ASP A 48 -1.37 23.90 13.07
N VAL A 49 -0.85 25.05 12.70
CA VAL A 49 -0.18 25.27 11.39
C VAL A 49 1.14 24.50 11.30
N GLY A 50 1.90 24.41 12.40
CA GLY A 50 3.14 23.63 12.46
C GLY A 50 2.90 22.13 12.30
N ALA A 51 1.89 21.60 12.99
CA ALA A 51 1.47 20.21 12.86
C ALA A 51 0.92 19.90 11.47
N MET A 52 0.09 20.79 10.91
CA MET A 52 -0.39 20.69 9.53
C MET A 52 0.78 20.72 8.52
N SER A 53 1.77 21.58 8.73
CA SER A 53 2.97 21.66 7.88
C SER A 53 3.80 20.38 7.94
N LEU A 54 3.90 19.74 9.11
CA LEU A 54 4.59 18.46 9.26
C LEU A 54 3.81 17.31 8.62
N VAL A 55 2.48 17.31 8.73
CA VAL A 55 1.63 16.34 8.02
C VAL A 55 1.72 16.56 6.52
N ALA A 56 1.66 17.80 6.04
CA ALA A 56 1.84 18.14 4.63
C ALA A 56 3.20 17.64 4.13
N GLN A 57 4.28 17.90 4.86
CA GLN A 57 5.62 17.42 4.52
C GLN A 57 5.71 15.89 4.56
N ALA A 58 5.18 15.24 5.59
CA ALA A 58 5.16 13.78 5.68
C ALA A 58 4.41 13.16 4.50
N LEU A 59 3.25 13.71 4.13
CA LEU A 59 2.47 13.27 2.97
C LEU A 59 3.18 13.55 1.63
N LEU A 60 4.00 14.60 1.55
CA LEU A 60 4.80 14.94 0.37
C LEU A 60 6.08 14.10 0.26
N VAL A 61 6.70 13.73 1.38
CA VAL A 61 7.92 12.90 1.47
C VAL A 61 7.58 11.41 1.41
N GLN A 62 6.35 11.02 1.76
CA GLN A 62 5.89 9.64 1.71
C GLN A 62 4.98 9.39 0.49
N GLN A 63 5.59 9.30 -0.69
CA GLN A 63 4.95 8.58 -1.81
C GLN A 63 4.84 7.07 -1.56
N ASP A 64 5.33 6.55 -0.44
CA ASP A 64 5.41 5.10 -0.15
C ASP A 64 4.56 4.59 1.03
N ASP A 65 3.98 5.46 1.87
CA ASP A 65 3.32 5.03 3.12
C ASP A 65 1.77 5.16 3.10
N LEU A 66 1.18 5.22 1.91
CA LEU A 66 -0.28 5.01 1.77
C LEU A 66 -0.72 3.56 2.05
N ALA A 67 0.24 2.66 2.30
CA ALA A 67 0.06 1.26 2.68
C ALA A 67 -0.02 0.99 4.20
N GLY A 68 0.04 2.00 5.07
CA GLY A 68 0.32 1.75 6.50
C GLY A 68 -0.86 1.59 7.46
N LEU A 69 -2.08 2.02 7.09
CA LEU A 69 -3.18 2.18 8.07
C LEU A 69 -4.17 1.00 8.13
N GLY A 70 -4.07 0.02 7.23
CA GLY A 70 -4.94 -1.15 7.22
C GLY A 70 -4.28 -2.44 6.69
N ASP A 71 -2.99 -2.41 6.40
CA ASP A 71 -2.28 -3.57 5.86
C ASP A 71 -1.87 -4.50 7.01
N GLN A 72 -2.08 -5.79 6.79
CA GLN A 72 -1.66 -6.84 7.72
C GLN A 72 -0.13 -6.94 7.67
N LYS A 73 0.52 -6.81 8.83
CA LYS A 73 1.95 -7.12 8.95
C LYS A 73 2.19 -8.58 8.57
N ILE A 74 3.22 -8.84 7.77
CA ILE A 74 3.56 -10.20 7.34
C ILE A 74 3.82 -11.12 8.54
N SER A 75 4.47 -10.63 9.59
CA SER A 75 4.74 -11.41 10.81
C SER A 75 3.47 -11.93 11.51
N ASN A 76 2.34 -11.28 11.28
CA ASN A 76 1.05 -11.60 11.89
C ASN A 76 0.13 -12.36 10.93
N ALA A 77 0.62 -12.74 9.75
CA ALA A 77 -0.13 -13.58 8.83
C ALA A 77 -0.20 -15.02 9.37
N HIS A 78 -1.41 -15.54 9.50
CA HIS A 78 -1.68 -16.94 9.83
C HIS A 78 -2.70 -17.48 8.83
N ALA A 79 -2.77 -18.81 8.69
CA ALA A 79 -3.72 -19.42 7.76
C ALA A 79 -5.16 -19.10 8.16
N GLY A 80 -6.04 -19.02 7.16
CA GLY A 80 -7.48 -18.80 7.36
C GLY A 80 -7.91 -17.34 7.45
N LEU A 81 -6.98 -16.39 7.29
CA LEU A 81 -7.37 -14.98 7.07
C LEU A 81 -7.91 -14.83 5.65
N ASN A 82 -9.10 -14.24 5.57
CA ASN A 82 -9.74 -13.81 4.33
C ASN A 82 -9.63 -12.29 4.23
N ASP A 83 -9.59 -11.76 3.01
CA ASP A 83 -9.51 -10.33 2.73
C ASP A 83 -8.30 -9.63 3.37
N VAL A 84 -7.12 -10.18 3.11
CA VAL A 84 -5.84 -9.68 3.60
C VAL A 84 -5.21 -8.75 2.58
N THR A 85 -4.84 -7.56 3.04
CA THR A 85 -4.01 -6.64 2.29
C THR A 85 -2.61 -6.63 2.88
N VAL A 86 -1.59 -6.82 2.03
CA VAL A 86 -0.18 -6.72 2.43
C VAL A 86 0.58 -5.81 1.48
N SER A 87 1.59 -5.12 2.01
CA SER A 87 2.52 -4.32 1.22
C SER A 87 3.95 -4.72 1.53
N GLY A 88 4.79 -4.75 0.50
CA GLY A 88 6.19 -5.09 0.66
C GLY A 88 6.99 -4.94 -0.63
N GLU A 89 8.28 -5.23 -0.53
CA GLU A 89 9.21 -5.29 -1.64
C GLU A 89 9.31 -6.73 -2.18
N ILE A 90 9.33 -6.87 -3.51
CA ILE A 90 9.54 -8.16 -4.17
C ILE A 90 11.00 -8.57 -3.98
N VAL A 91 11.24 -9.65 -3.26
CA VAL A 91 12.59 -10.22 -3.11
C VAL A 91 12.84 -11.39 -4.06
N ASP A 92 11.77 -11.99 -4.58
CA ASP A 92 11.83 -13.13 -5.49
C ASP A 92 10.58 -13.11 -6.39
N LEU A 93 10.75 -13.42 -7.67
CA LEU A 93 9.67 -13.42 -8.67
C LEU A 93 9.89 -14.55 -9.66
N SER A 94 8.90 -15.44 -9.78
CA SER A 94 8.90 -16.51 -10.76
C SER A 94 8.35 -16.04 -12.11
N GLU A 95 8.68 -16.78 -13.15
CA GLU A 95 8.06 -16.63 -14.47
C GLU A 95 6.59 -17.02 -14.45
N LEU A 96 5.85 -16.56 -15.46
CA LEU A 96 4.46 -16.92 -15.70
C LEU A 96 4.37 -18.40 -16.10
N ARG A 97 3.65 -19.18 -15.31
CA ARG A 97 3.36 -20.58 -15.62
C ARG A 97 1.93 -20.72 -16.11
N GLU A 98 1.77 -21.26 -17.31
CA GLU A 98 0.48 -21.58 -17.91
C GLU A 98 0.23 -23.09 -17.85
N PHE A 99 -1.02 -23.49 -17.64
CA PHE A 99 -1.41 -24.90 -17.63
C PHE A 99 -2.86 -25.09 -18.11
N PRO A 100 -3.17 -26.20 -18.80
CA PRO A 100 -4.54 -26.49 -19.21
C PRO A 100 -5.41 -26.86 -18.01
N ARG A 101 -6.64 -26.32 -17.95
CA ARG A 101 -7.66 -26.68 -16.96
C ARG A 101 -8.66 -27.68 -17.53
N GLN A 102 -9.36 -28.37 -16.63
CA GLN A 102 -10.38 -29.37 -17.00
C GLN A 102 -11.58 -28.76 -17.73
N ASP A 103 -11.85 -27.47 -17.53
CA ASP A 103 -12.90 -26.71 -18.22
C ASP A 103 -12.49 -26.23 -19.64
N GLY A 104 -11.28 -26.57 -20.08
CA GLY A 104 -10.72 -26.16 -21.38
C GLY A 104 -10.09 -24.77 -21.38
N THR A 105 -10.12 -24.04 -20.26
CA THR A 105 -9.43 -22.74 -20.13
C THR A 105 -7.95 -22.93 -19.80
N THR A 106 -7.14 -21.89 -20.03
CA THR A 106 -5.73 -21.88 -19.62
C THR A 106 -5.61 -21.18 -18.27
N GLY A 107 -5.22 -21.93 -17.24
CA GLY A 107 -4.90 -21.38 -15.94
C GLY A 107 -3.52 -20.76 -15.93
N LYS A 108 -3.36 -19.64 -15.22
CA LYS A 108 -2.07 -18.96 -15.08
C LYS A 108 -1.67 -18.82 -13.63
N LEU A 109 -0.37 -18.94 -13.37
CA LEU A 109 0.20 -18.82 -12.03
C LEU A 109 1.54 -18.09 -12.07
N VAL A 110 1.68 -17.07 -11.24
CA VAL A 110 2.97 -16.46 -10.89
C VAL A 110 3.15 -16.56 -9.39
N ARG A 111 4.36 -16.94 -8.95
CA ARG A 111 4.75 -16.91 -7.55
C ARG A 111 5.74 -15.80 -7.32
N LEU A 112 5.59 -15.12 -6.20
CA LEU A 112 6.55 -14.12 -5.76
C LEU A 112 6.72 -14.20 -4.25
N ARG A 113 7.82 -13.64 -3.75
CA ARG A 113 8.06 -13.47 -2.32
C ARG A 113 8.08 -11.98 -2.01
N LEU A 114 7.22 -11.56 -1.10
CA LEU A 114 7.22 -10.20 -0.57
C LEU A 114 7.97 -10.16 0.75
N GLN A 115 8.66 -9.04 0.98
CA GLN A 115 9.29 -8.71 2.24
C GLN A 115 8.81 -7.34 2.72
N ASP A 116 8.41 -7.26 3.98
CA ASP A 116 8.18 -6.00 4.69
C ASP A 116 9.19 -5.87 5.85
N LEU A 117 9.00 -4.85 6.71
CA LEU A 117 9.83 -4.66 7.90
C LEU A 117 9.62 -5.75 8.97
N SER A 118 8.53 -6.51 8.88
CA SER A 118 8.14 -7.51 9.88
C SER A 118 8.54 -8.94 9.49
N GLY A 119 8.65 -9.26 8.20
CA GLY A 119 8.96 -10.60 7.73
C GLY A 119 8.86 -10.78 6.22
N ARG A 120 8.78 -12.05 5.80
CA ARG A 120 8.67 -12.47 4.39
C ARG A 120 7.49 -13.41 4.22
N ILE A 121 6.77 -13.28 3.10
CA ILE A 121 5.64 -14.14 2.76
C ILE A 121 5.70 -14.59 1.30
N GLY A 122 5.34 -15.84 1.05
CA GLY A 122 5.12 -16.35 -0.30
C GLY A 122 3.74 -15.93 -0.81
N VAL A 123 3.68 -15.48 -2.07
CA VAL A 123 2.44 -15.06 -2.72
C VAL A 123 2.24 -15.87 -3.99
N ALA A 124 1.04 -16.38 -4.19
CA ALA A 124 0.60 -17.01 -5.44
C ALA A 124 -0.47 -16.13 -6.11
N LEU A 125 -0.15 -15.63 -7.29
CA LEU A 125 -1.04 -14.86 -8.15
C LEU A 125 -1.64 -15.77 -9.21
N TRP A 126 -2.96 -15.79 -9.30
CA TRP A 126 -3.68 -16.61 -10.27
C TRP A 126 -4.29 -15.76 -11.38
N ASP A 127 -4.36 -16.34 -12.58
CA ASP A 127 -5.09 -15.84 -13.74
C ASP A 127 -4.83 -14.35 -14.02
N MET A 128 -5.86 -13.52 -13.91
CA MET A 128 -5.78 -12.09 -14.22
C MET A 128 -4.75 -11.37 -13.35
N ASN A 129 -4.56 -11.77 -12.10
CA ASN A 129 -3.57 -11.16 -11.21
C ASN A 129 -2.14 -11.51 -11.63
N ALA A 130 -1.93 -12.73 -12.16
CA ALA A 130 -0.64 -13.13 -12.72
C ALA A 130 -0.33 -12.28 -13.96
N ASP A 131 -1.30 -12.14 -14.88
CA ASP A 131 -1.13 -11.32 -16.08
C ASP A 131 -0.84 -9.85 -15.75
N GLN A 132 -1.57 -9.26 -14.79
CA GLN A 132 -1.36 -7.87 -14.39
C GLN A 132 0.05 -7.61 -13.87
N ILE A 133 0.63 -8.53 -13.11
CA ILE A 133 1.97 -8.37 -12.57
C ILE A 133 3.04 -8.39 -13.66
N ILE A 134 2.88 -9.27 -14.64
CA ILE A 134 3.77 -9.34 -15.80
C ILE A 134 3.62 -8.11 -16.69
N GLN A 135 2.39 -7.69 -17.00
CA GLN A 135 2.10 -6.52 -17.81
C GLN A 135 2.63 -5.22 -17.20
N LYS A 136 2.58 -5.10 -15.86
CA LYS A 136 3.15 -3.95 -15.13
C LYS A 136 4.68 -3.98 -15.07
N GLY A 137 5.33 -5.04 -15.57
CA GLY A 137 6.79 -5.16 -15.55
C GLY A 137 7.36 -5.25 -14.14
N ALA A 138 6.64 -5.92 -13.23
CA ALA A 138 7.12 -6.12 -11.88
C ALA A 138 8.46 -6.87 -11.88
N ARG A 139 9.36 -6.46 -10.99
CA ARG A 139 10.72 -7.00 -10.88
C ARG A 139 11.18 -7.04 -9.44
N VAL A 140 12.19 -7.85 -9.15
CA VAL A 140 12.84 -7.85 -7.84
C VAL A 140 13.31 -6.44 -7.49
N GLY A 141 13.06 -6.02 -6.25
CA GLY A 141 13.29 -4.66 -5.74
C GLY A 141 12.12 -3.69 -5.95
N ALA A 142 11.06 -4.07 -6.68
CA ALA A 142 9.87 -3.25 -6.78
C ALA A 142 9.00 -3.40 -5.52
N ARG A 143 8.35 -2.32 -5.10
CA ARG A 143 7.33 -2.36 -4.04
C ARG A 143 5.95 -2.63 -4.64
N LEU A 144 5.20 -3.53 -4.00
CA LEU A 144 3.84 -3.89 -4.36
C LEU A 144 2.94 -3.82 -3.13
N ARG A 145 1.70 -3.40 -3.37
CA ARG A 145 0.57 -3.58 -2.47
C ARG A 145 -0.39 -4.58 -3.09
N LEU A 146 -0.73 -5.59 -2.31
CA LEU A 146 -1.56 -6.71 -2.69
C LEU A 146 -2.82 -6.69 -1.82
N GLU A 147 -3.96 -6.48 -2.45
CA GLU A 147 -5.25 -6.27 -1.78
C GLU A 147 -6.16 -7.49 -1.97
N HIS A 148 -7.05 -7.73 -1.01
CA HIS A 148 -8.09 -8.77 -1.09
C HIS A 148 -7.56 -10.20 -1.29
N GLY A 149 -6.40 -10.52 -0.71
CA GLY A 149 -5.86 -11.87 -0.73
C GLY A 149 -6.43 -12.76 0.38
N TYR A 150 -6.19 -14.06 0.29
CA TYR A 150 -6.49 -14.98 1.38
C TYR A 150 -5.26 -15.82 1.71
N THR A 151 -5.12 -16.19 2.97
CA THR A 151 -3.96 -16.92 3.47
C THR A 151 -4.29 -18.39 3.66
N LYS A 152 -3.39 -19.26 3.22
CA LYS A 152 -3.49 -20.70 3.46
C LYS A 152 -2.14 -21.30 3.78
N HIS A 153 -2.17 -22.51 4.32
CA HIS A 153 -0.96 -23.31 4.40
C HIS A 153 -0.51 -23.71 3.00
N GLY A 154 0.71 -23.33 2.65
CA GLY A 154 1.44 -23.86 1.51
C GLY A 154 1.80 -25.33 1.74
N ARG A 155 2.28 -26.00 0.69
CA ARG A 155 2.62 -27.43 0.73
C ARG A 155 3.74 -27.78 1.73
N GLY A 156 4.55 -26.80 2.14
CA GLY A 156 5.62 -26.95 3.12
C GLY A 156 5.25 -26.52 4.54
N GLY A 157 3.98 -26.22 4.82
CA GLY A 157 3.51 -25.72 6.12
C GLY A 157 3.66 -24.21 6.33
N GLU A 158 4.41 -23.53 5.46
CA GLU A 158 4.53 -22.07 5.43
C GLU A 158 3.20 -21.39 5.08
N ILE A 159 3.01 -20.15 5.53
CA ILE A 159 1.84 -19.34 5.16
C ILE A 159 2.07 -18.76 3.76
N GLU A 160 1.14 -19.04 2.85
CA GLU A 160 1.10 -18.43 1.53
C GLU A 160 -0.13 -17.53 1.39
N LEU A 161 0.08 -16.35 0.82
CA LEU A 161 -0.99 -15.44 0.38
C LEU A 161 -1.39 -15.80 -1.06
N HIS A 162 -2.68 -15.97 -1.30
CA HIS A 162 -3.22 -16.29 -2.61
C HIS A 162 -4.09 -15.14 -3.09
N LEU A 163 -3.89 -14.75 -4.35
CA LEU A 163 -4.66 -13.71 -5.02
C LEU A 163 -5.26 -14.25 -6.31
N GLY A 164 -6.57 -14.37 -6.32
CA GLY A 164 -7.35 -14.92 -7.42
C GLY A 164 -8.56 -15.65 -6.87
N ASN A 165 -9.56 -15.85 -7.72
CA ASN A 165 -10.81 -16.51 -7.36
C ASN A 165 -10.79 -17.96 -7.85
#